data_AF-A0A7K3QL13-F1
#
_entry.id   AF-A0A7K3QL13-F1
#
_cell.length_a   1.000
_cell.length_b   1.000
_cell.length_c   1.000
_cell.angle_alpha   90.00
_cell.angle_beta   90.00
_cell.angle_gamma   90.00
#
_symmetry.space_group_name_H-M   'P 1'
#
loop_
_entity.id
_entity.type
_entity.pdbx_description
1 polymer ?
#
loop_
_entity_poly.entity_id
_entity_poly.type
_entity_poly.pdbx_seq_one_letter_code
_entity_poly.pdbx_strand_id
1 'polypeptide(L)'
;MRSLLNGCYWDLIALAADATIDVGEVTQKHRTFAFSELAVHPSKRKQGISDALTRALFENRPEDLAVLLVAVTQPRVQSLYEDWGFKKVGERQPFPDSPVYAVMLAKLPLK
;
A
#
# COMPACT_ATOMS: atom_id res chain seq x y z
N MET A 1 -2.82 -21.83 -1.28
CA MET A 1 -3.47 -20.49 -1.23
C MET A 1 -4.83 -20.62 -0.57
N ARG A 2 -4.87 -20.79 0.76
CA ARG A 2 -6.12 -20.89 1.51
C ARG A 2 -6.02 -19.99 2.74
N SER A 3 -6.96 -19.06 2.82
CA SER A 3 -7.36 -18.28 4.00
C SER A 3 -6.39 -17.24 4.57
N LEU A 4 -6.37 -16.04 3.97
CA LEU A 4 -6.06 -14.76 4.66
C LEU A 4 -7.31 -13.90 4.86
N LEU A 5 -8.52 -14.43 4.61
CA LEU A 5 -9.72 -13.61 4.44
C LEU A 5 -10.63 -13.45 5.67
N ASN A 6 -10.27 -13.96 6.85
CA ASN A 6 -11.11 -13.80 8.05
C ASN A 6 -10.29 -13.30 9.25
N GLY A 7 -10.62 -12.12 9.78
CA GLY A 7 -10.12 -11.58 11.05
C GLY A 7 -8.79 -10.80 10.96
N CYS A 8 -7.68 -11.47 10.65
CA CYS A 8 -6.32 -10.90 10.78
C CYS A 8 -5.97 -9.78 9.79
N TYR A 9 -6.71 -9.66 8.68
CA TYR A 9 -6.40 -8.69 7.62
C TYR A 9 -6.72 -7.25 8.00
N TRP A 10 -7.77 -7.04 8.81
CA TRP A 10 -8.17 -5.70 9.25
C TRP A 10 -7.15 -5.06 10.19
N ASP A 11 -6.46 -5.88 11.01
CA ASP A 11 -5.37 -5.42 11.88
C ASP A 11 -4.15 -4.95 11.08
N LEU A 12 -3.91 -5.50 9.87
CA LEU A 12 -2.81 -5.05 9.00
C LEU A 12 -3.02 -3.65 8.45
N ILE A 13 -4.27 -3.33 8.09
CA ILE A 13 -4.67 -2.01 7.62
C ILE A 13 -4.58 -1.01 8.77
N ALA A 14 -5.08 -1.37 9.96
CA ALA A 14 -4.96 -0.56 11.15
C ALA A 14 -3.48 -0.32 11.52
N LEU A 15 -2.63 -1.35 11.44
CA LEU A 15 -1.19 -1.25 11.71
C LEU A 15 -0.42 -0.45 10.65
N ALA A 16 -0.86 -0.47 9.38
CA ALA A 16 -0.30 0.37 8.32
C ALA A 16 -0.72 1.84 8.50
N ALA A 17 -1.93 2.09 9.00
CA ALA A 17 -2.42 3.44 9.33
C ALA A 17 -1.80 4.00 10.62
N ASP A 18 -1.47 3.13 11.58
CA ASP A 18 -0.84 3.46 12.86
C ASP A 18 0.70 3.35 12.81
N ALA A 19 1.25 3.10 11.61
CA ALA A 19 2.66 3.31 11.35
C ALA A 19 2.94 4.78 11.62
N THR A 20 3.50 5.07 12.79
CA THR A 20 4.05 6.37 13.16
C THR A 20 5.16 6.64 12.17
N ILE A 21 4.82 7.38 11.11
CA ILE A 21 5.76 7.80 10.10
C ILE A 21 6.60 8.89 10.77
N ASP A 22 7.89 8.62 10.99
CA ASP A 22 8.88 9.64 11.36
C ASP A 22 9.16 10.51 10.13
N VAL A 23 8.14 11.23 9.65
CA VAL A 23 8.34 12.40 8.82
C VAL A 23 8.75 13.48 9.80
N GLY A 24 10.02 13.88 9.77
CA GLY A 24 10.51 14.97 10.60
C GLY A 24 9.54 16.16 10.60
N GLU A 25 9.26 16.67 11.80
CA GLU A 25 8.33 17.75 12.13
C GLU A 25 6.85 17.32 12.30
N VAL A 26 6.54 16.86 13.52
CA VAL A 26 5.18 16.53 14.01
C VAL A 26 4.40 17.82 14.27
N THR A 27 3.83 18.41 13.22
CA THR A 27 2.89 19.56 13.39
C THR A 27 1.66 19.48 12.49
N GLN A 28 1.57 18.53 11.54
CA GLN A 28 0.36 18.28 10.76
C GLN A 28 -0.10 16.81 10.88
N LYS A 29 -1.34 16.61 11.33
CA LYS A 29 -2.03 15.33 11.15
C LYS A 29 -2.39 15.18 9.69
N HIS A 30 -1.62 14.39 8.96
CA HIS A 30 -1.95 14.01 7.59
C HIS A 30 -3.03 12.93 7.60
N ARG A 31 -4.02 13.07 6.73
CA ARG A 31 -5.00 12.00 6.49
C ARG A 31 -4.37 10.95 5.59
N THR A 32 -4.43 9.68 6.00
CA THR A 32 -3.83 8.56 5.26
C THR A 32 -4.91 7.62 4.74
N PHE A 33 -4.90 7.35 3.43
CA PHE A 33 -5.72 6.33 2.80
C PHE A 33 -4.94 5.01 2.70
N ALA A 34 -5.41 3.99 3.43
CA ALA A 34 -4.83 2.65 3.38
C ALA A 34 -5.65 1.75 2.44
N PHE A 35 -4.96 1.00 1.58
CA PHE A 35 -5.57 -0.05 0.76
C PHE A 35 -4.62 -1.26 0.68
N SER A 36 -5.17 -2.43 0.39
CA SER A 36 -4.41 -3.68 0.55
C SER A 36 -4.59 -4.67 -0.60
N GLU A 37 -5.75 -4.69 -1.25
CA GLU A 37 -5.98 -5.53 -2.42
C GLU A 37 -6.42 -4.70 -3.62
N LEU A 38 -5.52 -4.57 -4.58
CA LEU A 38 -5.82 -4.07 -5.91
C LEU A 38 -5.30 -5.07 -6.94
N ALA A 39 -6.20 -5.91 -7.44
CA ALA A 39 -5.84 -7.01 -8.32
C ALA A 39 -6.54 -6.89 -9.67
N VAL A 40 -5.78 -7.18 -10.74
CA VAL A 40 -6.33 -7.33 -12.09
C VAL A 40 -6.39 -8.82 -12.44
N HIS A 41 -7.56 -9.26 -12.91
CA HIS A 41 -7.80 -10.62 -13.36
C HIS A 41 -6.71 -11.07 -14.35
N PRO A 42 -6.15 -12.29 -14.26
CA PRO A 42 -5.03 -12.73 -15.10
C PRO A 42 -5.25 -12.54 -16.61
N SER A 43 -6.45 -12.82 -17.12
CA SER A 43 -6.79 -12.64 -18.54
C SER A 43 -6.86 -11.18 -19.01
N LYS A 44 -6.79 -10.21 -18.10
CA LYS A 44 -6.87 -8.77 -18.35
C LYS A 44 -5.55 -8.05 -18.08
N ARG A 45 -4.47 -8.77 -17.77
CA ARG A 45 -3.14 -8.19 -17.53
C ARG A 45 -2.49 -7.71 -18.83
N LYS A 46 -1.42 -6.91 -18.71
CA LYS A 46 -0.63 -6.32 -19.81
C LYS A 46 -1.41 -5.36 -20.73
N GLN A 47 -2.51 -4.79 -20.22
CA GLN A 47 -3.37 -3.85 -20.94
C GLN A 47 -3.43 -2.47 -20.26
N GLY A 48 -2.50 -2.17 -19.34
CA GLY A 48 -2.51 -0.92 -18.57
C GLY A 48 -3.60 -0.80 -17.49
N ILE A 49 -4.47 -1.81 -17.33
CA ILE A 49 -5.62 -1.76 -16.41
C ILE A 49 -5.20 -1.50 -14.95
N SER A 50 -4.07 -2.06 -14.50
CA SER A 50 -3.57 -1.81 -13.14
C SER A 50 -3.23 -0.33 -12.90
N ASP A 51 -2.64 0.34 -13.90
CA ASP A 51 -2.32 1.77 -13.83
C ASP A 51 -3.61 2.60 -13.82
N ALA A 52 -4.51 2.35 -14.78
CA ALA A 52 -5.78 3.05 -14.87
C ALA A 52 -6.64 2.91 -13.60
N LEU A 53 -6.71 1.69 -13.05
CA LEU A 53 -7.44 1.42 -11.81
C LEU A 53 -6.81 2.15 -10.62
N THR A 54 -5.48 2.19 -10.55
CA THR A 54 -4.78 2.89 -9.47
C THR A 54 -4.97 4.40 -9.58
N ARG A 55 -4.87 4.98 -10.79
CA ARG A 55 -5.15 6.40 -11.01
C ARG A 55 -6.58 6.76 -10.61
N ALA A 56 -7.55 5.99 -11.06
CA ALA A 56 -8.96 6.19 -10.70
C ALA A 56 -9.21 6.08 -9.18
N LEU A 57 -8.46 5.21 -8.49
CA LEU A 57 -8.56 5.08 -7.03
C LEU A 57 -8.07 6.34 -6.28
N PHE A 58 -7.14 7.10 -6.88
CA PHE A 58 -6.45 8.23 -6.23
C PHE A 58 -6.84 9.62 -6.73
N GLU A 59 -7.38 9.75 -7.94
CA GLU A 59 -7.56 11.02 -8.67
C GLU A 59 -8.29 12.12 -7.88
N ASN A 60 -9.23 11.75 -6.99
CA ASN A 60 -10.05 12.71 -6.23
C ASN A 60 -10.03 12.44 -4.72
N ARG A 61 -8.96 11.82 -4.21
CA ARG A 61 -8.83 11.51 -2.78
C ARG A 61 -8.60 12.80 -1.98
N PRO A 62 -9.36 13.03 -0.90
CA PRO A 62 -9.13 14.12 0.04
C PRO A 62 -8.02 13.86 1.07
N GLU A 63 -7.40 12.67 1.04
CA GLU A 63 -6.26 12.31 1.89
C GLU A 63 -4.93 12.88 1.36
N ASP A 64 -4.01 13.18 2.27
CA ASP A 64 -2.67 13.68 1.93
C ASP A 64 -1.73 12.55 1.52
N LEU A 65 -1.95 11.36 2.08
CA LEU A 65 -1.07 10.20 1.95
C LEU A 65 -1.83 8.95 1.52
N ALA A 66 -1.16 8.10 0.75
CA ALA A 66 -1.56 6.73 0.48
C ALA A 66 -0.58 5.75 1.11
N VAL A 67 -1.09 4.68 1.71
CA VAL A 67 -0.27 3.59 2.27
C VAL A 67 -0.76 2.23 1.80
N LEU A 68 0.20 1.33 1.54
CA LEU A 68 -0.06 -0.05 1.16
C LEU A 68 1.05 -0.97 1.69
N LEU A 69 0.74 -2.27 1.71
CA LEU A 69 1.67 -3.33 2.09
C LEU A 69 1.99 -4.21 0.88
N VAL A 70 3.27 -4.46 0.64
CA VAL A 70 3.74 -5.40 -0.40
C VAL A 70 4.68 -6.40 0.23
N ALA A 71 4.47 -7.69 -0.02
CA ALA A 71 5.42 -8.71 0.45
C ALA A 71 6.83 -8.42 -0.07
N VAL A 72 7.84 -8.42 0.81
CA VAL A 72 9.23 -8.08 0.43
C VAL A 72 9.80 -9.04 -0.62
N THR A 73 9.24 -10.24 -0.72
CA THR A 73 9.56 -11.27 -1.70
C THR A 73 9.03 -10.98 -3.12
N GLN A 74 8.28 -9.89 -3.31
CA GLN A 74 7.73 -9.47 -4.60
C GLN A 74 8.37 -8.15 -5.10
N PRO A 75 9.68 -8.14 -5.47
CA PRO A 75 10.39 -6.91 -5.83
C PRO A 75 9.80 -6.22 -7.07
N ARG A 76 9.27 -6.97 -8.03
CA ARG A 76 8.62 -6.39 -9.23
C ARG A 76 7.36 -5.59 -8.89
N VAL A 77 6.64 -5.96 -7.83
CA VAL A 77 5.45 -5.25 -7.37
C VAL A 77 5.86 -3.97 -6.63
N GLN A 78 6.93 -4.02 -5.83
CA GLN A 78 7.50 -2.83 -5.20
C GLN A 78 7.92 -1.81 -6.27
N SER A 79 8.69 -2.23 -7.28
CA SER A 79 9.13 -1.33 -8.35
C SER A 79 7.97 -0.69 -9.12
N LEU A 80 6.87 -1.43 -9.35
CA LEU A 80 5.65 -0.86 -9.95
C LEU A 80 5.08 0.29 -9.12
N TYR A 81 5.01 0.12 -7.79
CA TYR A 81 4.52 1.17 -6.91
C TYR A 81 5.53 2.32 -6.79
N GLU A 82 6.83 2.04 -6.83
CA GLU A 82 7.89 3.06 -6.86
C GLU A 82 7.78 3.96 -8.10
N ASP A 83 7.47 3.38 -9.27
CA ASP A 83 7.24 4.13 -10.51
C ASP A 83 6.08 5.13 -10.39
N TRP A 84 5.08 4.81 -9.56
CA TRP A 84 3.94 5.67 -9.25
C TRP A 84 4.19 6.67 -8.11
N GLY A 85 5.39 6.67 -7.52
CA GLY A 85 5.81 7.62 -6.48
C GLY A 85 5.70 7.10 -5.05
N PHE A 86 5.38 5.82 -4.84
CA PHE A 86 5.49 5.21 -3.51
C PHE A 86 6.95 5.03 -3.11
N LYS A 87 7.20 5.11 -1.81
CA LYS A 87 8.50 4.84 -1.21
C LYS A 87 8.32 3.86 -0.07
N LYS A 88 9.23 2.90 0.03
CA LYS A 88 9.32 2.03 1.21
C LYS A 88 9.76 2.86 2.41
N VAL A 89 8.93 2.89 3.45
CA VAL A 89 9.19 3.61 4.71
C VAL A 89 9.48 2.67 5.88
N GLY A 90 9.32 1.37 5.69
CA GLY A 90 9.64 0.37 6.69
C GLY A 90 9.24 -1.05 6.26
N GLU A 91 9.41 -1.98 7.18
CA GLU A 91 8.92 -3.35 7.06
C GLU A 91 8.09 -3.73 8.28
N ARG A 92 7.11 -4.61 8.09
CA ARG A 92 6.28 -5.16 9.16
C ARG A 92 6.09 -6.66 8.97
N GLN A 93 6.22 -7.39 10.07
CA GLN A 93 5.82 -8.78 10.18
C GLN A 93 4.74 -8.86 11.26
N PRO A 94 3.45 -8.89 10.88
CA PRO A 94 2.34 -8.74 11.83
C PRO A 94 2.22 -9.89 12.82
N PHE A 95 2.51 -11.11 12.34
CA PHE A 95 2.50 -12.34 13.12
C PHE A 95 3.76 -13.15 12.78
N PRO A 96 4.29 -14.01 13.68
CA PRO A 96 5.52 -14.77 13.45
C PRO A 96 5.50 -15.65 12.18
N ASP A 97 4.32 -16.09 11.75
CA ASP A 97 4.09 -16.92 10.56
C ASP A 97 3.71 -16.09 9.32
N SER A 98 3.51 -14.78 9.46
CA SER A 98 3.19 -13.91 8.34
C SER A 98 4.43 -13.60 7.49
N PRO A 99 4.25 -13.37 6.18
CA PRO A 99 5.30 -12.76 5.36
C PRO A 99 5.73 -11.41 5.94
N VAL A 100 6.98 -11.04 5.66
CA VAL A 100 7.43 -9.66 5.88
C VAL A 100 6.89 -8.78 4.75
N TYR A 101 6.26 -7.67 5.11
CA TYR A 101 5.71 -6.70 4.19
C TYR A 101 6.51 -5.40 4.23
N ALA A 102 6.86 -4.87 3.07
CA ALA A 102 7.26 -3.48 2.91
C ALA A 102 6.04 -2.58 3.13
N VAL A 103 6.18 -1.59 4.01
CA VAL A 103 5.22 -0.49 4.16
C VAL A 103 5.60 0.57 3.14
N MET A 104 4.73 0.81 2.16
CA MET A 104 4.98 1.74 1.06
C MET A 104 4.03 2.93 1.16
N LEU A 105 4.59 4.15 1.10
CA LEU A 105 3.89 5.41 1.28
C LEU A 105 4.08 6.33 0.06
N ALA A 106 3.02 7.00 -0.37
CA ALA A 106 3.09 8.09 -1.35
C ALA A 106 2.33 9.32 -0.85
N LYS A 107 2.78 10.52 -1.28
CA LYS A 107 1.95 11.73 -1.19
C LYS A 107 0.94 11.72 -2.34
N LEU A 108 -0.25 12.26 -2.09
CA LEU A 108 -1.26 12.46 -3.12
C LEU A 108 -1.25 13.92 -3.62
N PRO A 109 -1.49 14.16 -4.92
CA PRO A 109 -1.70 13.17 -5.98
C PRO A 109 -0.41 12.39 -6.34
N LEU A 110 -0.57 11.19 -6.90
CA LEU A 110 0.55 10.36 -7.38
C LEU A 110 1.26 10.98 -8.59
N LYS A 111 2.46 10.46 -8.89
CA LYS A 111 3.30 10.91 -10.01
C LYS A 111 2.72 10.58 -11.40
#